data_AF-A0A7C5DC25-F1
#
_entry.id   AF-A0A7C5DC25-F1
#
_cell.length_a   1.000
_cell.length_b   1.000
_cell.length_c   1.000
_cell.angle_alpha   90.00
_cell.angle_beta   90.00
_cell.angle_gamma   90.00
#
_symmetry.space_group_name_H-M   'P 1'
#
loop_
_entity.id
_entity.type
_entity.pdbx_description
1 polymer ?
#
loop_
_entity_poly.entity_id
_entity_poly.type
_entity_poly.pdbx_seq_one_letter_code
_entity_poly.pdbx_strand_id
1 'polypeptide(L)' 'MEIDPLKPIEKLKLIDEILHSLHQPNPDMDKIWAKEAEERIEAYEKGKMNSIPAEEVFHKFNK' A
#
# COMPACT_ATOMS: atom_id res chain seq x y z
N MET A 1 -2.43 -15.72 -38.34
CA MET A 1 -1.16 -15.44 -37.65
C MET A 1 -1.26 -16.15 -36.32
N GLU A 2 -0.71 -17.35 -36.24
CA GLU A 2 -0.68 -18.09 -34.97
C GLU A 2 0.30 -17.38 -34.04
N ILE A 3 -0.18 -16.94 -32.88
CA ILE A 3 0.67 -16.33 -31.87
C ILE A 3 1.40 -17.49 -31.20
N ASP A 4 2.70 -17.63 -31.48
CA ASP A 4 3.54 -18.62 -30.83
C ASP A 4 3.49 -18.37 -29.31
N PRO A 5 3.06 -19.35 -28.49
CA PRO A 5 2.94 -19.14 -27.05
C PRO A 5 4.32 -18.84 -26.44
N LEU A 6 4.42 -17.69 -25.76
CA LEU A 6 5.62 -17.27 -25.03
C LEU A 6 6.22 -18.42 -24.23
N LYS A 7 7.55 -18.57 -24.30
CA LYS A 7 8.28 -19.51 -23.45
C LYS A 7 8.03 -19.15 -21.98
N PRO A 8 8.06 -20.12 -21.06
CA PRO A 8 7.79 -19.86 -19.64
C PRO A 8 8.59 -18.69 -19.05
N ILE A 9 9.85 -18.53 -19.45
CA ILE A 9 10.71 -17.42 -18.99
C ILE A 9 10.25 -16.04 -19.50
N GLU A 10 9.70 -15.97 -20.70
CA GLU A 10 9.20 -14.73 -21.29
C GLU A 10 7.88 -14.31 -20.64
N LYS A 11 7.05 -15.29 -20.27
CA LYS A 11 5.84 -15.05 -19.46
C LYS A 11 6.19 -14.48 -18.09
N LEU A 12 7.21 -15.03 -17.42
CA LEU A 12 7.66 -14.52 -16.13
C LEU A 12 8.16 -13.07 -16.22
N LYS A 13 8.98 -12.75 -17.23
CA LYS A 13 9.42 -11.38 -17.48
C LYS A 13 8.25 -10.42 -17.73
N LEU A 14 7.27 -10.84 -18.54
CA LEU A 14 6.08 -10.03 -18.80
C LEU A 14 5.28 -9.76 -17.52
N ILE A 15 5.09 -10.78 -16.69
CA ILE A 15 4.40 -10.63 -15.40
C ILE A 15 5.15 -9.66 -14.50
N ASP A 16 6.48 -9.76 -14.42
CA ASP A 16 7.31 -8.87 -13.62
C ASP A 16 7.20 -7.40 -14.06
N GLU A 17 7.27 -7.15 -15.36
CA GLU A 17 7.07 -5.80 -15.91
C GLU A 17 5.66 -5.25 -15.64
N ILE A 18 4.63 -6.10 -15.76
CA ILE A 18 3.26 -5.72 -15.43
C ILE A 18 3.16 -5.34 -13.94
N LEU A 19 3.70 -6.17 -13.04
CA LEU A 19 3.67 -5.90 -11.61
C LEU A 19 4.39 -4.58 -11.26
N HIS A 20 5.57 -4.34 -11.87
CA HIS A 20 6.27 -3.06 -11.72
C HIS A 20 5.42 -1.89 -12.23
N SER A 21 4.75 -2.03 -13.38
CA SER A 21 3.90 -0.98 -13.94
C SER A 21 2.68 -0.62 -13.07
N LEU A 22 2.18 -1.59 -12.28
CA LEU A 22 1.04 -1.38 -11.39
C LEU A 22 1.42 -0.66 -10.09
N HIS A 23 2.69 -0.76 -9.67
CA HIS A 23 3.21 -0.19 -8.43
C HIS A 23 4.18 0.96 -8.69
N GLN A 24 3.82 1.89 -9.56
CA GLN A 24 4.63 3.07 -9.80
C GLN A 24 4.56 4.04 -8.61
N PRO A 25 5.70 4.53 -8.09
CA PRO A 25 5.71 5.58 -7.08
C PRO A 25 4.95 6.81 -7.58
N ASN A 26 4.08 7.36 -6.72
CA ASN A 26 3.34 8.58 -7.01
C ASN A 26 3.63 9.62 -5.93
N PRO A 27 4.60 10.53 -6.16
CA PRO A 27 5.01 11.52 -5.17
C PRO A 27 3.89 12.45 -4.71
N ASP A 28 2.86 12.67 -5.54
CA ASP A 28 1.72 13.51 -5.15
C ASP A 28 0.78 12.77 -4.20
N MET A 29 0.61 11.46 -4.40
CA MET A 29 -0.08 10.61 -3.42
C MET A 29 0.71 10.57 -2.10
N ASP A 30 2.03 10.44 -2.15
CA ASP A 30 2.87 10.42 -0.94
C ASP A 30 2.71 11.71 -0.12
N LYS A 31 2.65 12.87 -0.78
CA LYS A 31 2.37 14.16 -0.10
C LYS A 31 1.00 14.19 0.56
N ILE A 32 -0.04 13.66 -0.10
CA ILE A 32 -1.40 13.60 0.46
C ILE A 32 -1.42 12.70 1.70
N TRP A 33 -0.77 11.53 1.64
CA TRP A 33 -0.67 10.61 2.77
C TRP A 33 0.11 11.21 3.95
N ALA A 34 1.22 11.90 3.67
CA ALA A 34 1.99 12.59 4.70
C ALA A 34 1.16 13.65 5.43
N LYS A 35 0.46 14.50 4.65
CA LYS A 35 -0.43 15.52 5.20
C LYS A 35 -1.55 14.91 6.06
N GLU A 36 -2.24 13.88 5.55
CA GLU A 36 -3.30 13.21 6.30
C GLU A 36 -2.77 12.60 7.60
N ALA A 37 -1.60 11.97 7.58
CA ALA A 37 -1.00 11.39 8.78
C ALA A 37 -0.70 12.45 9.85
N GLU A 38 -0.12 13.59 9.46
CA GLU A 38 0.12 14.72 10.35
C GLU A 38 -1.19 15.29 10.92
N GLU A 39 -2.20 15.52 10.08
CA GLU A 39 -3.51 16.04 10.50
C GLU A 39 -4.21 15.10 11.50
N ARG A 40 -4.09 13.77 11.32
CA ARG A 40 -4.66 12.79 12.25
C ARG A 40 -3.97 12.79 13.61
N ILE A 41 -2.64 12.91 13.63
CA ILE A 41 -1.87 13.00 14.87
C ILE A 41 -2.30 14.24 15.65
N GLU A 42 -2.34 15.40 14.98
CA GLU A 42 -2.77 16.65 15.63
C GLU A 42 -4.21 16.57 16.16
N ALA A 43 -5.13 15.97 15.40
CA ALA A 43 -6.51 15.82 15.82
C ALA A 43 -6.62 14.94 17.07
N TYR A 44 -5.85 13.86 17.12
CA TYR A 44 -5.77 12.99 18.29
C TYR A 44 -5.21 13.73 19.51
N GLU A 45 -4.08 14.43 19.37
CA GLU A 45 -3.47 15.22 20.44
C GLU A 45 -4.40 16.32 20.97
N LYS A 46 -5.21 16.91 20.10
CA LYS A 46 -6.23 17.93 20.45
C LYS A 46 -7.53 17.32 21.03
N GLY A 47 -7.63 16.00 21.17
CA GLY A 47 -8.83 15.31 21.64
C GLY A 47 -10.03 15.40 20.67
N LYS A 48 -9.76 15.69 19.39
CA LYS A 48 -10.77 15.80 18.33
C LYS A 48 -11.02 14.47 17.60
N MET A 49 -10.28 13.42 17.96
CA MET A 49 -10.37 12.09 17.37
C MET A 49 -10.35 11.04 18.47
N ASN A 50 -11.24 10.05 18.36
CA ASN A 50 -11.23 8.88 19.22
C ASN A 50 -10.18 7.86 18.75
N SER A 51 -9.53 7.19 19.68
CA SER A 51 -8.64 6.05 19.41
C SER A 51 -9.12 4.81 20.16
N ILE A 52 -8.59 3.66 19.78
CA ILE A 52 -8.71 2.41 20.53
C ILE A 52 -7.31 1.99 21.01
N PRO A 53 -7.21 1.27 22.14
CA PRO A 53 -5.94 0.71 22.59
C PRO A 53 -5.28 -0.18 21.54
N ALA A 54 -3.95 -0.14 21.47
CA ALA A 54 -3.20 -0.97 20.52
C ALA A 54 -3.44 -2.46 20.78
N GLU A 55 -3.63 -2.85 22.04
CA GLU A 55 -3.92 -4.21 22.48
C GLU A 55 -5.19 -4.77 21.83
N GLU A 56 -6.21 -3.93 21.63
CA GLU A 56 -7.44 -4.33 20.94
C GLU A 56 -7.19 -4.59 19.45
N VAL A 57 -6.34 -3.77 18.80
CA VAL A 57 -5.95 -3.95 17.40
C VAL A 57 -5.15 -5.23 17.20
N PHE A 58 -4.18 -5.49 18.09
CA PHE A 58 -3.24 -6.59 17.97
C PHE A 58 -3.71 -7.89 18.63
N HIS A 59 -4.88 -7.89 19.27
CA HIS A 59 -5.42 -9.05 19.99
C HIS A 59 -5.37 -10.35 19.18
N LYS A 60 -5.72 -10.30 17.88
CA LYS A 60 -5.74 -11.47 16.99
C LYS A 60 -4.35 -12.01 16.59
N PHE A 61 -3.29 -11.28 16.90
CA PHE A 61 -1.91 -11.61 16.51
C PHE A 61 -1.04 -12.06 17.70
N ASN A 62 -1.52 -11.92 18.93
CA ASN A 62 -0.86 -12.47 20.12
C ASN A 62 -1.07 -13.99 20.15
N LYS A 63 -0.03 -14.75 19.75
CA LYS A 63 0.03 -16.21 19.89
C LYS A 63 0.67 -16.61 21.21
#